data_AF-A0A8B8F763-F1
#
_entry.id   AF-A0A8B8F763-F1
#
_cell.length_a   1.000
_cell.length_b   1.000
_cell.length_c   1.000
_cell.angle_alpha   90.00
_cell.angle_beta   90.00
_cell.angle_gamma   90.00
#
_symmetry.space_group_name_H-M   'P 1'
#
loop_
_entity.id
_entity.type
_entity.pdbx_description
1 polymer ?
#
loop_
_entity_poly.entity_id
_entity_poly.type
_entity_poly.pdbx_seq_one_letter_code
_entity_poly.pdbx_strand_id
1 'polypeptide(L)'
;MRSFYHDQMTRHLATDGAPSMSGTKQGLIGLLKADTSYSDFLPVHCIIYREHLAAKYFQYPHIMQIVLKIVNFIRSSAKTHRQFKSFIEDMNNYELSNDVSWYCLVRWLSISNVLGSFFELLDPIKQFMEEKGKSFPELSEPQWLLDLAFFIDVIQYLQTLNKSLKGKKKLISDLAQTVFSFHNKLKLFTKDLQTKTFAHFKCLKKISESFPDIPMKTEEYMNKMSGLAEEINHRFNDLRSLKPSFSFLENPFAVDVVSDGCPISYFITNNKGYSSCRVGVTRTARRRRCCGHT
;
A
#
# COMPACT_ATOMS: atom_id res chain seq x y z
N MET A 1 17.56 46.63 -22.69
CA MET A 1 16.51 46.17 -21.75
C MET A 1 16.68 44.68 -21.54
N ARG A 2 17.31 44.26 -20.43
CA ARG A 2 17.33 42.87 -19.98
C ARG A 2 15.98 42.62 -19.30
N SER A 3 15.09 41.86 -19.92
CA SER A 3 13.86 41.43 -19.25
C SER A 3 14.25 40.41 -18.18
N PHE A 4 13.97 40.77 -16.93
CA PHE A 4 13.95 39.87 -15.80
C PHE A 4 12.82 38.86 -16.04
N TYR A 5 13.14 37.71 -16.66
CA TYR A 5 12.35 36.51 -16.43
C TYR A 5 12.74 36.02 -15.03
N HIS A 6 12.02 36.54 -14.03
CA HIS A 6 12.02 35.97 -12.71
C HIS A 6 11.40 34.58 -12.86
N ASP A 7 12.27 33.56 -12.87
CA ASP A 7 11.89 32.15 -12.95
C ASP A 7 11.07 31.78 -11.70
N GLN A 8 9.77 32.09 -11.72
CA GLN A 8 8.78 31.62 -10.75
C GLN A 8 8.45 30.15 -11.06
N MET A 9 9.48 29.31 -11.09
CA MET A 9 9.30 27.87 -10.91
C MET A 9 8.65 27.68 -9.54
N THR A 10 7.39 27.24 -9.51
CA THR A 10 6.66 26.89 -8.30
C THR A 10 7.56 26.05 -7.39
N ARG A 11 7.94 26.60 -6.23
CA ARG A 11 8.82 25.91 -5.30
C ARG A 11 8.03 24.76 -4.68
N HIS A 12 8.47 23.53 -4.87
CA HIS A 12 7.83 22.35 -4.30
C HIS A 12 8.69 21.81 -3.17
N LEU A 13 8.08 21.55 -2.01
CA LEU A 13 8.76 20.92 -0.88
C LEU A 13 8.18 19.53 -0.64
N ALA A 14 8.92 18.50 -1.03
CA ALA A 14 8.56 17.13 -0.69
C ALA A 14 8.95 16.85 0.77
N THR A 15 8.01 16.34 1.57
CA THR A 15 8.26 15.96 2.97
C THR A 15 7.86 14.51 3.22
N ASP A 16 8.53 13.87 4.17
CA ASP A 16 8.16 12.52 4.64
C ASP A 16 6.92 12.52 5.56
N GLY A 17 6.36 13.69 5.84
CA GLY A 17 5.21 13.87 6.71
C GLY A 17 5.53 13.80 8.21
N ALA A 18 6.79 13.62 8.61
CA ALA A 18 7.18 13.59 10.02
C ALA A 18 6.79 14.90 10.73
N PRO A 19 6.45 14.91 12.03
CA PRO A 19 6.04 16.12 12.73
C PRO A 19 7.06 17.27 12.67
N SER A 20 8.35 16.94 12.61
CA SER A 20 9.44 17.91 12.40
C SER A 20 9.45 18.55 11.00
N MET A 21 8.82 17.92 10.02
CA MET A 21 8.71 18.43 8.64
C MET A 21 7.36 19.08 8.39
N SER A 22 6.26 18.47 8.87
CA SER A 22 4.87 18.86 8.58
C SER A 22 4.19 19.67 9.68
N GLY A 23 4.81 19.82 10.84
CA GLY A 23 4.26 20.56 11.98
C GLY A 23 4.00 22.04 11.64
N THR A 24 2.82 22.54 12.03
CA THR A 24 2.38 23.91 11.72
C THR A 24 3.09 25.00 12.52
N LYS A 25 3.63 24.67 13.71
CA LYS A 25 4.32 25.63 14.60
C LYS A 25 5.84 25.47 14.60
N GLN A 26 6.32 24.23 14.69
CA GLN A 26 7.75 23.91 14.83
C GLN A 26 8.27 23.00 13.72
N GLY A 27 7.43 22.65 12.74
CA GLY A 27 7.87 21.86 11.59
C GLY A 27 8.41 22.75 10.48
N LEU A 28 9.27 22.22 9.62
CA LEU A 28 9.86 22.94 8.48
C LEU A 28 8.80 23.67 7.63
N ILE A 29 7.69 23.00 7.28
CA ILE A 29 6.59 23.61 6.52
C ILE A 29 6.00 24.81 7.29
N GLY A 30 5.77 24.67 8.60
CA GLY A 30 5.24 25.75 9.43
C GLY A 30 6.18 26.94 9.51
N LEU A 31 7.48 26.68 9.67
CA LEU A 31 8.52 27.72 9.72
C LEU A 31 8.66 28.45 8.38
N LEU A 32 8.69 27.72 7.25
CA LEU A 32 8.77 28.32 5.92
C LEU A 32 7.53 29.14 5.56
N LYS A 33 6.34 28.72 6.00
CA LYS A 33 5.10 29.50 5.81
C LYS A 33 5.07 30.77 6.67
N ALA A 34 5.79 30.80 7.79
CA ALA A 34 5.89 31.98 8.65
C ALA A 34 6.92 33.00 8.14
N ASP A 35 7.87 32.57 7.31
CA ASP A 35 8.86 33.43 6.66
C ASP A 35 8.29 34.05 5.37
N THR A 36 8.22 35.38 5.35
CA THR A 36 7.70 36.14 4.19
C THR A 36 8.58 36.01 2.94
N SER A 37 9.81 35.53 3.07
CA SER A 37 10.74 35.28 1.96
C SER A 37 10.44 33.97 1.21
N TYR A 38 9.61 33.09 1.80
CA TYR A 38 9.35 31.74 1.32
C TYR A 38 7.86 31.36 1.37
N SER A 39 6.92 32.31 1.41
CA SER A 39 5.48 32.02 1.53
C SER A 39 4.91 31.21 0.36
N ASP A 40 5.54 31.27 -0.81
CA ASP A 40 4.99 30.76 -2.06
C ASP A 40 5.64 29.41 -2.43
N PHE A 41 5.24 28.36 -1.72
CA PHE A 41 5.64 26.99 -2.03
C PHE A 41 4.49 26.00 -1.83
N LEU A 42 4.51 24.91 -2.61
CA LEU A 42 3.59 23.80 -2.46
C LEU A 42 4.27 22.69 -1.63
N PRO A 43 3.84 22.45 -0.38
CA PRO A 43 4.27 21.25 0.32
C PRO A 43 3.61 20.05 -0.35
N VAL A 44 4.36 18.96 -0.49
CA VAL A 44 3.88 17.68 -1.00
C VAL A 44 4.29 16.62 0.00
N HIS A 45 3.31 15.98 0.62
CA HIS A 45 3.59 14.83 1.47
C HIS A 45 3.97 13.61 0.64
N CYS A 46 4.92 12.82 1.12
CA CYS A 46 5.42 11.63 0.44
C CYS A 46 4.28 10.68 0.06
N ILE A 47 4.08 10.51 -1.25
CA ILE A 47 3.01 9.68 -1.82
C ILE A 47 3.16 8.22 -1.39
N ILE A 48 4.39 7.69 -1.35
CA ILE A 48 4.67 6.32 -0.93
C ILE A 48 4.29 6.11 0.54
N TYR A 49 4.59 7.08 1.42
CA TYR A 49 4.22 6.98 2.82
C TYR A 49 2.70 7.00 3.00
N ARG A 50 1.99 7.84 2.25
CA ARG A 50 0.53 7.93 2.26
C ARG A 50 -0.15 6.68 1.71
N GLU A 51 0.40 6.10 0.64
CA GLU A 51 -0.03 4.81 0.10
C GLU A 51 0.13 3.71 1.16
N HIS A 52 1.28 3.66 1.83
CA HIS A 52 1.51 2.68 2.90
C HIS A 52 0.50 2.84 4.05
N LEU A 53 0.14 4.07 4.42
CA LEU A 53 -0.90 4.31 5.43
C LEU A 53 -2.29 3.87 4.96
N ALA A 54 -2.64 4.07 3.69
CA ALA A 54 -3.90 3.57 3.13
C ALA A 54 -3.90 2.03 3.10
N ALA A 55 -2.80 1.40 2.69
CA ALA A 55 -2.65 -0.06 2.68
C ALA A 55 -2.82 -0.69 4.08
N LYS A 56 -2.45 0.03 5.16
CA LYS A 56 -2.67 -0.43 6.54
C LYS A 56 -4.14 -0.58 6.92
N TYR A 57 -5.08 0.00 6.18
CA TYR A 57 -6.51 -0.27 6.39
C TYR A 57 -6.85 -1.72 6.07
N PHE A 58 -6.22 -2.26 5.02
CA PHE A 58 -6.53 -3.58 4.49
C PHE A 58 -5.78 -4.66 5.27
N GLN A 59 -6.35 -5.08 6.40
CA GLN A 59 -5.77 -6.10 7.28
C GLN A 59 -6.65 -7.35 7.40
N TYR A 60 -5.97 -8.50 7.41
CA TYR A 60 -6.51 -9.83 7.73
C TYR A 60 -5.66 -10.47 8.84
N PRO A 61 -5.84 -10.07 10.12
CA PRO A 61 -5.00 -10.53 11.21
C PRO A 61 -5.05 -12.04 11.42
N HIS A 62 -6.21 -12.67 11.26
CA HIS A 62 -6.38 -14.13 11.40
C HIS A 62 -5.57 -14.89 10.36
N ILE A 63 -5.52 -14.41 9.11
CA ILE A 63 -4.67 -14.97 8.07
C ILE A 63 -3.20 -14.76 8.39
N MET A 64 -2.80 -13.51 8.66
CA MET A 64 -1.40 -13.16 8.90
C MET A 64 -0.81 -13.88 10.11
N GLN A 65 -1.57 -14.07 11.18
CA GLN A 65 -1.08 -14.79 12.36
C GLN A 65 -0.69 -16.23 12.03
N ILE A 66 -1.50 -16.93 11.23
CA ILE A 66 -1.24 -18.33 10.85
C ILE A 66 -0.09 -18.40 9.84
N VAL A 67 -0.13 -17.60 8.77
CA VAL A 67 0.97 -17.52 7.79
C VAL A 67 2.30 -17.25 8.49
N LEU A 68 2.35 -16.28 9.40
CA LEU A 68 3.59 -15.95 10.10
C LEU A 68 4.05 -17.05 11.05
N LYS A 69 3.14 -17.73 11.77
CA LYS A 69 3.51 -18.88 12.61
C LYS A 69 4.17 -19.99 11.78
N ILE A 70 3.58 -20.32 10.64
CA ILE A 70 4.07 -21.36 9.72
C ILE A 70 5.42 -20.95 9.12
N VAL A 71 5.50 -19.76 8.54
CA VAL A 71 6.73 -19.24 7.92
C VAL A 71 7.86 -19.15 8.95
N ASN A 72 7.58 -18.62 10.14
CA ASN A 72 8.59 -18.54 11.21
C ASN A 72 9.05 -19.91 11.67
N PHE A 73 8.18 -20.93 11.66
CA PHE A 73 8.60 -22.29 11.97
C PHE A 73 9.51 -22.86 10.89
N ILE A 74 9.13 -22.77 9.61
CA ILE A 74 9.97 -23.23 8.48
C ILE A 74 11.35 -22.58 8.54
N ARG A 75 11.36 -21.29 8.88
CA ARG A 75 12.57 -20.45 8.90
C ARG A 75 13.25 -20.36 10.26
N SER A 76 12.76 -21.11 11.27
CA SER A 76 13.27 -21.06 12.65
C SER A 76 14.71 -21.54 12.80
N SER A 77 15.13 -22.47 11.93
CA SER A 77 16.50 -23.00 11.92
C SER A 77 16.96 -23.33 10.50
N ALA A 78 18.27 -23.30 10.28
CA ALA A 78 18.87 -23.72 9.01
C ALA A 78 18.53 -25.19 8.67
N LYS A 79 18.39 -26.05 9.70
CA LYS A 79 17.99 -27.45 9.52
C LYS A 79 16.56 -27.56 9.00
N THR A 80 15.60 -26.90 9.65
CA THR A 80 14.18 -26.93 9.25
C THR A 80 14.02 -26.38 7.84
N HIS A 81 14.72 -25.29 7.52
CA HIS A 81 14.65 -24.68 6.19
C HIS A 81 15.21 -25.59 5.10
N ARG A 82 16.36 -26.24 5.33
CA ARG A 82 16.92 -27.24 4.40
C ARG A 82 16.01 -28.44 4.22
N GLN A 83 15.39 -28.92 5.29
CA GLN A 83 14.42 -30.02 5.22
C GLN A 83 13.20 -29.64 4.37
N PHE A 84 12.67 -28.43 4.55
CA PHE A 84 11.56 -27.95 3.74
C PHE A 84 11.93 -27.81 2.26
N LYS A 85 13.15 -27.33 1.96
CA LYS A 85 13.65 -27.26 0.58
C LYS A 85 13.77 -28.64 -0.07
N SER A 86 14.42 -29.58 0.62
CA SER A 86 14.51 -30.97 0.18
C SER A 86 13.13 -31.56 -0.07
N PHE A 87 12.18 -31.31 0.84
CA PHE A 87 10.80 -31.77 0.71
C PHE A 87 10.12 -31.24 -0.56
N ILE A 88 10.29 -29.95 -0.90
CA ILE A 88 9.76 -29.39 -2.15
C ILE A 88 10.45 -30.01 -3.38
N GLU A 89 11.77 -30.17 -3.33
CA GLU A 89 12.55 -30.77 -4.42
C GLU A 89 12.10 -32.21 -4.70
N ASP A 90 11.86 -33.00 -3.64
CA ASP A 90 11.41 -34.39 -3.73
C ASP A 90 10.00 -34.53 -4.33
N MET A 91 9.15 -33.50 -4.23
CA MET A 91 7.82 -33.50 -4.84
C MET A 91 7.83 -33.30 -6.37
N ASN A 92 9.01 -33.18 -7.01
CA ASN A 92 9.21 -33.20 -8.48
C ASN A 92 8.33 -32.22 -9.28
N ASN A 93 7.99 -31.07 -8.70
CA ASN A 93 7.14 -30.08 -9.36
C ASN A 93 7.99 -28.87 -9.77
N TYR A 94 8.71 -29.00 -10.89
CA TYR A 94 9.69 -28.02 -11.41
C TYR A 94 9.10 -26.63 -11.74
N GLU A 95 7.78 -26.47 -11.69
CA GLU A 95 7.08 -25.19 -11.85
C GLU A 95 6.86 -24.42 -10.53
N LEU A 96 7.03 -25.05 -9.36
CA LEU A 96 6.87 -24.37 -8.07
C LEU A 96 8.13 -23.61 -7.64
N SER A 97 7.93 -22.52 -6.90
CA SER A 97 9.02 -21.80 -6.25
C SER A 97 9.76 -22.70 -5.25
N ASN A 98 11.09 -22.82 -5.34
CA ASN A 98 11.89 -23.67 -4.43
C ASN A 98 12.00 -23.14 -2.98
N ASP A 99 11.30 -22.06 -2.60
CA ASP A 99 11.39 -21.48 -1.26
C ASP A 99 10.20 -20.58 -0.90
N VAL A 100 9.84 -20.54 0.38
CA VAL A 100 8.99 -19.49 0.93
C VAL A 100 9.86 -18.32 1.35
N SER A 101 9.61 -17.13 0.78
CA SER A 101 10.40 -15.92 1.06
C SER A 101 10.53 -15.63 2.57
N TRP A 102 11.70 -15.13 3.02
CA TRP A 102 11.91 -14.74 4.43
C TRP A 102 11.06 -13.51 4.78
N TYR A 103 10.24 -13.61 5.82
CA TYR A 103 9.46 -12.49 6.32
C TYR A 103 10.30 -11.50 7.15
N CYS A 104 10.28 -10.22 6.79
CA CYS A 104 10.80 -9.14 7.62
C CYS A 104 9.68 -8.14 7.93
N LEU A 105 9.23 -8.12 9.19
CA LEU A 105 8.22 -7.19 9.76
C LEU A 105 8.42 -5.72 9.34
N VAL A 106 9.66 -5.31 9.06
CA VAL A 106 10.04 -3.92 8.78
C VAL A 106 9.66 -3.46 7.35
N ARG A 107 9.36 -4.39 6.43
CA ARG A 107 9.04 -4.04 5.04
C ARG A 107 7.69 -4.61 4.62
N TRP A 108 6.67 -3.76 4.63
CA TRP A 108 5.32 -4.06 4.14
C TRP A 108 5.31 -4.76 2.76
N LEU A 109 6.24 -4.39 1.87
CA LEU A 109 6.36 -5.00 0.53
C LEU A 109 6.85 -6.44 0.52
N SER A 110 7.48 -6.89 1.62
CA SER A 110 7.84 -8.31 1.78
C SER A 110 6.61 -9.18 2.05
N ILE A 111 5.52 -8.61 2.57
CA ILE A 111 4.29 -9.36 2.87
C ILE A 111 3.70 -9.97 1.61
N SER A 112 3.60 -9.19 0.53
CA SER A 112 3.08 -9.68 -0.76
C SER A 112 3.89 -10.87 -1.29
N ASN A 113 5.22 -10.79 -1.23
CA ASN A 113 6.08 -11.87 -1.69
C ASN A 113 5.93 -13.13 -0.81
N VAL A 114 5.89 -12.96 0.52
CA VAL A 114 5.69 -14.07 1.46
C VAL A 114 4.34 -14.75 1.20
N LEU A 115 3.26 -13.96 1.09
CA LEU A 115 1.92 -14.47 0.84
C LEU A 115 1.79 -15.14 -0.53
N GLY A 116 2.41 -14.58 -1.57
CA GLY A 116 2.45 -15.19 -2.90
C GLY A 116 3.14 -16.57 -2.88
N SER A 117 4.37 -16.64 -2.35
CA SER A 117 5.08 -17.92 -2.22
C SER A 117 4.35 -18.90 -1.30
N PHE A 118 3.73 -18.42 -0.22
CA PHE A 118 2.94 -19.25 0.68
C PHE A 118 1.74 -19.90 -0.02
N PHE A 119 1.06 -19.16 -0.89
CA PHE A 119 -0.08 -19.67 -1.65
C PHE A 119 0.32 -20.66 -2.74
N GLU A 120 1.42 -20.38 -3.44
CA GLU A 120 1.99 -21.32 -4.42
C GLU A 120 2.41 -22.63 -3.75
N LEU A 121 2.99 -22.55 -2.55
CA LEU A 121 3.48 -23.68 -1.79
C LEU A 121 2.45 -24.22 -0.78
N LEU A 122 1.16 -23.88 -0.92
CA LEU A 122 0.15 -24.18 0.09
C LEU A 122 0.06 -25.69 0.40
N ASP A 123 -0.03 -26.54 -0.63
CA ASP A 123 -0.12 -28.00 -0.46
C ASP A 123 1.19 -28.62 0.08
N PRO A 124 2.39 -28.27 -0.45
CA PRO A 124 3.65 -28.63 0.17
C PRO A 124 3.76 -28.24 1.65
N ILE A 125 3.30 -27.04 1.99
CA ILE A 125 3.31 -26.54 3.37
C ILE A 125 2.40 -27.40 4.26
N LYS A 126 1.18 -27.74 3.80
CA LYS A 126 0.27 -28.61 4.56
C LYS A 126 0.92 -29.94 4.90
N GLN A 127 1.43 -30.63 3.89
CA GLN A 127 2.06 -31.94 4.06
C GLN A 127 3.31 -31.87 4.95
N PHE A 128 4.18 -30.88 4.72
CA PHE A 128 5.36 -30.70 5.56
C PHE A 128 5.02 -30.42 7.03
N MET A 129 3.95 -29.65 7.31
CA MET A 129 3.53 -29.41 8.69
C MET A 129 3.01 -30.68 9.37
N GLU A 130 2.24 -31.50 8.64
CA GLU A 130 1.77 -32.80 9.10
C GLU A 130 2.94 -33.74 9.43
N GLU A 131 3.96 -33.84 8.56
CA GLU A 131 5.17 -34.63 8.82
C GLU A 131 5.95 -34.16 10.06
N LYS A 132 5.92 -32.87 10.37
CA LYS A 132 6.53 -32.31 11.59
C LYS A 132 5.63 -32.43 12.82
N GLY A 133 4.48 -33.08 12.71
CA GLY A 133 3.51 -33.23 13.80
C GLY A 133 2.89 -31.90 14.23
N LYS A 134 2.80 -30.92 13.32
CA LYS A 134 2.20 -29.60 13.58
C LYS A 134 0.86 -29.48 12.89
N SER A 135 -0.18 -29.28 13.69
CA SER A 135 -1.54 -29.09 13.19
C SER A 135 -1.85 -27.62 12.96
N PHE A 136 -2.36 -27.31 11.76
CA PHE A 136 -2.94 -26.02 11.39
C PHE A 136 -4.28 -26.27 10.68
N PRO A 137 -5.39 -26.43 11.43
CA PRO A 137 -6.70 -26.72 10.87
C PRO A 137 -7.15 -25.70 9.82
N GLU A 138 -6.71 -24.45 9.94
CA GLU A 138 -7.02 -23.35 9.03
C GLU A 138 -6.60 -23.65 7.59
N LEU A 139 -5.53 -24.42 7.37
CA LEU A 139 -5.07 -24.77 6.03
C LEU A 139 -6.04 -25.71 5.29
N SER A 140 -6.93 -26.37 6.02
CA SER A 140 -7.97 -27.25 5.47
C SER A 140 -9.36 -26.63 5.56
N GLU A 141 -9.50 -25.44 6.15
CA GLU A 141 -10.77 -24.75 6.29
C GLU A 141 -11.08 -23.94 5.01
N PRO A 142 -12.14 -24.27 4.24
CA PRO A 142 -12.40 -23.64 2.96
C PRO A 142 -12.61 -22.12 3.04
N GLN A 143 -13.31 -21.64 4.08
CA GLN A 143 -13.55 -20.22 4.25
C GLN A 143 -12.26 -19.45 4.57
N TRP A 144 -11.36 -20.02 5.38
CA TRP A 144 -10.04 -19.42 5.62
C TRP A 144 -9.21 -19.36 4.33
N LEU A 145 -9.28 -20.38 3.47
CA LEU A 145 -8.61 -20.38 2.18
C LEU A 145 -9.15 -19.31 1.22
N LEU A 146 -10.47 -19.07 1.22
CA LEU A 146 -11.08 -17.98 0.47
C LEU A 146 -10.61 -16.61 0.98
N ASP A 147 -10.58 -16.41 2.30
CA ASP A 147 -10.10 -15.17 2.93
C ASP A 147 -8.61 -14.94 2.60
N LEU A 148 -7.78 -15.99 2.67
CA LEU A 148 -6.36 -15.95 2.30
C LEU A 148 -6.19 -15.53 0.83
N ALA A 149 -6.93 -16.17 -0.08
CA ALA A 149 -6.84 -15.93 -1.51
C ALA A 149 -7.26 -14.51 -1.90
N PHE A 150 -8.37 -14.02 -1.35
CA PHE A 150 -8.79 -12.63 -1.51
C PHE A 150 -7.75 -11.65 -0.97
N PHE A 151 -7.21 -11.94 0.22
CA PHE A 151 -6.19 -11.10 0.84
C PHE A 151 -4.93 -11.02 -0.04
N ILE A 152 -4.45 -12.14 -0.58
CA ILE A 152 -3.30 -12.18 -1.50
C ILE A 152 -3.53 -11.31 -2.73
N ASP A 153 -4.66 -11.48 -3.43
CA ASP A 153 -4.97 -10.73 -4.66
C ASP A 153 -4.91 -9.21 -4.39
N VAL A 154 -5.50 -8.73 -3.30
CA VAL A 154 -5.48 -7.30 -2.95
C VAL A 154 -4.10 -6.82 -2.52
N ILE A 155 -3.34 -7.61 -1.75
CA ILE A 155 -1.98 -7.27 -1.36
C ILE A 155 -1.06 -7.17 -2.59
N GLN A 156 -1.23 -8.03 -3.61
CA GLN A 156 -0.48 -7.94 -4.86
C GLN A 156 -0.80 -6.66 -5.64
N TYR A 157 -2.06 -6.22 -5.64
CA TYR A 157 -2.45 -4.94 -6.23
C TYR A 157 -1.82 -3.75 -5.53
N LEU A 158 -1.84 -3.73 -4.20
CA LEU A 158 -1.19 -2.69 -3.41
C LEU A 158 0.34 -2.70 -3.61
N GLN A 159 0.96 -3.88 -3.72
CA GLN A 159 2.39 -3.99 -4.04
C GLN A 159 2.69 -3.43 -5.44
N THR A 160 1.83 -3.70 -6.42
CA THR A 160 1.97 -3.17 -7.79
C THR A 160 1.87 -1.66 -7.80
N LEU A 161 0.91 -1.08 -7.07
CA LEU A 161 0.82 0.36 -6.87
C LEU A 161 2.10 0.91 -6.22
N ASN A 162 2.58 0.32 -5.12
CA ASN A 162 3.78 0.81 -4.46
C ASN A 162 5.02 0.80 -5.39
N LYS A 163 5.17 -0.25 -6.20
CA LYS A 163 6.24 -0.34 -7.22
C LYS A 163 6.10 0.76 -8.28
N SER A 164 4.88 1.04 -8.75
CA SER A 164 4.64 2.09 -9.74
C SER A 164 4.82 3.51 -9.18
N LEU A 165 4.73 3.70 -7.86
CA LEU A 165 5.02 4.99 -7.21
C LEU A 165 6.50 5.21 -6.92
N LYS A 166 7.32 4.15 -6.96
CA LYS A 166 8.77 4.22 -6.75
C LYS A 166 9.54 4.50 -8.03
N GLY A 167 10.75 5.03 -7.87
CA GLY A 167 11.68 5.31 -8.95
C GLY A 167 12.12 6.77 -8.99
N LYS A 168 13.03 7.08 -9.90
CA LYS A 168 13.48 8.46 -10.18
C LYS A 168 12.77 8.97 -11.44
N LYS A 169 12.80 10.29 -11.66
CA LYS A 169 12.28 10.95 -12.88
C LYS A 169 10.78 10.73 -13.13
N LYS A 170 9.96 10.78 -12.07
CA LYS A 170 8.50 10.75 -12.17
C LYS A 170 7.94 12.12 -11.80
N LEU A 171 7.03 12.65 -12.62
CA LEU A 171 6.34 13.88 -12.30
C LEU A 171 5.28 13.61 -11.22
N ILE A 172 4.93 14.64 -10.46
CA ILE A 172 3.87 14.53 -9.46
C ILE A 172 2.51 14.23 -10.11
N SER A 173 2.26 14.74 -11.32
CA SER A 173 1.09 14.43 -12.14
C SER A 173 1.01 12.93 -12.44
N ASP A 174 2.11 12.32 -12.90
CA ASP A 174 2.18 10.88 -13.20
C ASP A 174 1.86 10.02 -11.95
N LEU A 175 2.44 10.40 -10.81
CA LEU A 175 2.24 9.70 -9.55
C LEU A 175 0.80 9.86 -9.06
N ALA A 176 0.22 11.06 -9.15
CA ALA A 176 -1.17 11.32 -8.78
C ALA A 176 -2.12 10.53 -9.69
N GLN A 177 -1.89 10.54 -11.00
CA GLN A 177 -2.69 9.79 -11.97
C GLN A 177 -2.61 8.29 -11.73
N THR A 178 -1.45 7.78 -11.34
CA THR A 178 -1.26 6.38 -10.93
C THR A 178 -2.16 6.03 -9.73
N VAL A 179 -2.19 6.87 -8.69
CA VAL A 179 -3.06 6.69 -7.52
C VAL A 179 -4.54 6.78 -7.89
N PHE A 180 -4.94 7.78 -8.69
CA PHE A 180 -6.34 7.94 -9.10
C PHE A 180 -6.83 6.79 -9.97
N SER A 181 -5.98 6.30 -10.87
CA SER A 181 -6.27 5.12 -11.68
C SER A 181 -6.44 3.89 -10.78
N PHE A 182 -5.59 3.72 -9.77
CA PHE A 182 -5.74 2.63 -8.80
C PHE A 182 -7.06 2.73 -8.00
N HIS A 183 -7.42 3.92 -7.54
CA HIS A 183 -8.72 4.14 -6.89
C HIS A 183 -9.90 3.73 -7.80
N ASN A 184 -9.84 4.01 -9.10
CA ASN A 184 -10.85 3.55 -10.05
C ASN A 184 -10.82 2.03 -10.26
N LYS A 185 -9.64 1.41 -10.24
CA LYS A 185 -9.50 -0.06 -10.24
C LYS A 185 -10.19 -0.69 -9.03
N LEU A 186 -10.08 -0.11 -7.83
CA LEU A 186 -10.79 -0.62 -6.65
C LEU A 186 -12.32 -0.65 -6.84
N LYS A 187 -12.89 0.37 -7.52
CA LYS A 187 -14.32 0.37 -7.88
C LYS A 187 -14.65 -0.75 -8.86
N LEU A 188 -13.80 -0.97 -9.87
CA LEU A 188 -13.95 -2.08 -10.81
C LEU A 188 -13.88 -3.43 -10.11
N PHE A 189 -12.93 -3.62 -9.20
CA PHE A 189 -12.78 -4.84 -8.40
C PHE A 189 -14.00 -5.09 -7.50
N THR A 190 -14.56 -4.03 -6.91
CA THR A 190 -15.80 -4.13 -6.12
C THR A 190 -16.97 -4.59 -6.99
N LYS A 191 -17.08 -4.08 -8.22
CA LYS A 191 -18.10 -4.54 -9.19
C LYS A 191 -17.88 -6.00 -9.61
N ASP A 192 -16.63 -6.41 -9.82
CA ASP A 192 -16.28 -7.80 -10.16
C ASP A 192 -16.62 -8.79 -9.03
N LEU A 193 -16.46 -8.38 -7.77
CA LEU A 193 -16.96 -9.14 -6.62
C LEU A 193 -18.49 -9.25 -6.65
N GLN A 194 -19.18 -8.14 -6.90
CA GLN A 194 -20.64 -8.10 -6.97
C GLN A 194 -21.21 -9.03 -8.06
N THR A 195 -20.60 -9.04 -9.24
CA THR A 195 -21.01 -9.92 -10.36
C THR A 195 -20.53 -11.36 -10.20
N LYS A 196 -19.73 -11.65 -9.18
CA LYS A 196 -19.16 -12.98 -8.88
C LYS A 196 -18.38 -13.60 -10.05
N THR A 197 -17.79 -12.75 -10.88
CA THR A 197 -17.00 -13.18 -12.06
C THR A 197 -15.55 -13.47 -11.70
N PHE A 198 -15.03 -12.81 -10.66
CA PHE A 198 -13.67 -12.94 -10.13
C PHE A 198 -12.57 -12.83 -11.20
N ALA A 199 -12.82 -12.04 -12.25
CA ALA A 199 -11.88 -11.86 -13.36
C ALA A 199 -10.57 -11.18 -12.90
N HIS A 200 -10.67 -10.35 -11.85
CA HIS A 200 -9.57 -9.64 -11.22
C HIS A 200 -9.17 -10.27 -9.87
N PHE A 201 -9.58 -11.49 -9.57
CA PHE A 201 -9.18 -12.16 -8.32
C PHE A 201 -8.76 -13.59 -8.65
N LYS A 202 -7.52 -13.73 -9.17
CA LYS A 202 -7.02 -15.00 -9.70
C LYS A 202 -6.91 -16.06 -8.60
N CYS A 203 -6.36 -15.67 -7.45
CA CYS A 203 -6.22 -16.60 -6.32
C CYS A 203 -7.60 -16.97 -5.78
N LEU A 204 -8.47 -15.98 -5.58
CA LEU A 204 -9.82 -16.20 -5.07
C LEU A 204 -10.62 -17.11 -5.99
N LYS A 205 -10.55 -16.87 -7.31
CA LYS A 205 -11.22 -17.70 -8.32
C LYS A 205 -10.77 -19.16 -8.22
N LYS A 206 -9.45 -19.39 -8.19
CA LYS A 206 -8.87 -20.74 -8.06
C LYS A 206 -9.39 -21.50 -6.84
N ILE A 207 -9.43 -20.84 -5.67
CA ILE A 207 -9.96 -21.47 -4.44
C ILE A 207 -11.48 -21.65 -4.52
N SER A 208 -12.22 -20.67 -5.04
CA SER A 208 -13.68 -20.78 -5.16
C SER A 208 -14.13 -21.93 -6.07
N GLU A 209 -13.38 -22.20 -7.15
CA GLU A 209 -13.65 -23.33 -8.05
C GLU A 209 -13.33 -24.68 -7.39
N SER A 210 -12.40 -24.70 -6.42
CA SER A 210 -12.07 -25.89 -5.63
C SER A 210 -13.13 -26.21 -4.56
N PHE A 211 -13.93 -25.22 -4.16
CA PHE A 211 -14.95 -25.33 -3.10
C PHE A 211 -16.27 -24.65 -3.52
N PRO A 212 -16.99 -25.18 -4.53
CA PRO A 212 -18.16 -24.51 -5.11
C PRO A 212 -19.35 -24.41 -4.16
N ASP A 213 -19.44 -25.32 -3.18
CA ASP A 213 -20.55 -25.38 -2.22
C ASP A 213 -20.40 -24.37 -1.06
N ILE A 214 -19.24 -23.74 -0.92
CA ILE A 214 -18.96 -22.82 0.19
C ILE A 214 -19.44 -21.41 -0.19
N PRO A 215 -20.38 -20.82 0.58
CA PRO A 215 -20.89 -19.50 0.28
C PRO A 215 -19.81 -18.44 0.51
N MET A 216 -19.47 -17.70 -0.55
CA MET A 216 -18.46 -16.66 -0.43
C MET A 216 -19.00 -15.42 0.29
N LYS A 217 -18.18 -14.85 1.18
CA LYS A 217 -18.44 -13.60 1.90
C LYS A 217 -18.27 -12.36 1.02
N THR A 218 -18.92 -12.34 -0.14
CA THR A 218 -18.80 -11.27 -1.13
C THR A 218 -19.08 -9.89 -0.54
N GLU A 219 -20.08 -9.77 0.35
CA GLU A 219 -20.41 -8.50 1.01
C GLU A 219 -19.27 -7.99 1.90
N GLU A 220 -18.65 -8.86 2.70
CA GLU A 220 -17.49 -8.49 3.54
C GLU A 220 -16.31 -8.03 2.67
N TYR A 221 -16.02 -8.75 1.59
CA TYR A 221 -14.93 -8.41 0.67
C TYR A 221 -15.20 -7.06 -0.02
N MET A 222 -16.42 -6.81 -0.48
CA MET A 222 -16.82 -5.52 -1.06
C MET A 222 -16.67 -4.39 -0.04
N ASN A 223 -17.08 -4.58 1.22
CA ASN A 223 -16.94 -3.57 2.27
C ASN A 223 -15.46 -3.24 2.55
N LYS A 224 -14.59 -4.26 2.56
CA LYS A 224 -13.13 -4.06 2.68
C LYS A 224 -12.55 -3.27 1.49
N MET A 225 -13.00 -3.56 0.27
CA MET A 225 -12.56 -2.85 -0.94
C MET A 225 -13.02 -1.40 -0.98
N SER A 226 -14.29 -1.15 -0.63
CA SER A 226 -14.86 0.20 -0.51
C SER A 226 -14.11 1.03 0.53
N GLY A 227 -13.87 0.48 1.72
CA GLY A 227 -13.11 1.19 2.76
C GLY A 227 -11.66 1.48 2.36
N LEU A 228 -11.00 0.58 1.62
CA LEU A 228 -9.67 0.86 1.06
C LEU A 228 -9.72 1.99 0.01
N ALA A 229 -10.77 2.03 -0.82
CA ALA A 229 -10.96 3.11 -1.79
C ALA A 229 -11.19 4.45 -1.10
N GLU A 230 -12.00 4.49 -0.03
CA GLU A 230 -12.22 5.67 0.80
C GLU A 230 -10.94 6.17 1.46
N GLU A 231 -10.12 5.25 2.01
CA GLU A 231 -8.83 5.59 2.62
C GLU A 231 -7.85 6.16 1.61
N ILE A 232 -7.80 5.64 0.38
CA ILE A 232 -7.02 6.25 -0.70
C ILE A 232 -7.61 7.62 -1.06
N ASN A 233 -8.93 7.75 -1.17
CA ASN A 233 -9.55 9.01 -1.55
C ASN A 233 -9.28 10.13 -0.51
N HIS A 234 -9.52 9.84 0.76
CA HIS A 234 -9.20 10.74 1.88
C HIS A 234 -7.69 11.02 1.92
N ARG A 235 -6.91 9.94 1.80
CA ARG A 235 -5.46 9.87 1.64
C ARG A 235 -4.91 10.88 0.65
N PHE A 236 -5.58 11.07 -0.48
CA PHE A 236 -5.11 11.75 -1.69
C PHE A 236 -5.98 12.92 -2.16
N ASN A 237 -6.78 13.49 -1.25
CA ASN A 237 -7.73 14.55 -1.58
C ASN A 237 -7.06 15.89 -1.99
N ASP A 238 -5.99 16.28 -1.30
CA ASP A 238 -5.13 17.42 -1.69
C ASP A 238 -4.62 17.25 -3.13
N LEU A 239 -4.13 16.07 -3.49
CA LEU A 239 -3.65 15.76 -4.84
C LEU A 239 -4.80 15.79 -5.87
N ARG A 240 -6.02 15.39 -5.49
CA ARG A 240 -7.21 15.54 -6.35
C ARG A 240 -7.55 16.99 -6.61
N SER A 241 -7.35 17.88 -5.64
CA SER A 241 -7.57 19.32 -5.83
C SER A 241 -6.66 19.90 -6.92
N LEU A 242 -5.48 19.28 -7.14
CA LEU A 242 -4.52 19.66 -8.18
C LEU A 242 -4.85 19.10 -9.57
N LYS A 243 -5.93 18.31 -9.71
CA LYS A 243 -6.27 17.66 -10.98
C LYS A 243 -6.39 18.63 -12.16
N PRO A 244 -7.03 19.82 -12.04
CA PRO A 244 -7.07 20.79 -13.13
C PRO A 244 -5.68 21.23 -13.61
N SER A 245 -4.74 21.46 -12.68
CA SER A 245 -3.36 21.81 -13.03
C SER A 245 -2.62 20.66 -13.70
N PHE A 246 -2.81 19.43 -13.24
CA PHE A 246 -2.20 18.26 -13.88
C PHE A 246 -2.73 18.06 -15.29
N SER A 247 -4.05 18.20 -15.51
CA SER A 247 -4.65 18.11 -16.84
C SER A 247 -4.14 19.20 -17.78
N PHE A 248 -3.95 20.43 -17.30
CA PHE A 248 -3.35 21.51 -18.08
C PHE A 248 -1.88 21.24 -18.43
N LEU A 249 -1.09 20.69 -17.50
CA LEU A 249 0.31 20.33 -17.76
C LEU A 249 0.43 19.19 -18.79
N GLU A 250 -0.50 18.24 -18.78
CA GLU A 250 -0.54 17.14 -19.74
C GLU A 250 -1.03 17.57 -21.12
N ASN A 251 -2.07 18.42 -21.16
CA ASN A 251 -2.62 18.94 -22.41
C ASN A 251 -3.10 20.41 -22.24
N PRO A 252 -2.21 21.39 -22.49
CA PRO A 252 -2.55 22.81 -22.33
C PRO A 252 -3.57 23.30 -23.36
N PHE A 253 -3.71 22.62 -24.50
CA PHE A 253 -4.66 22.97 -25.54
C PHE A 253 -6.10 22.56 -25.22
N ALA A 254 -6.31 21.73 -24.19
CA ALA A 254 -7.63 21.32 -23.75
C ALA A 254 -8.30 22.32 -22.80
N VAL A 255 -7.63 23.43 -22.46
CA VAL A 255 -8.13 24.45 -21.54
C VAL A 255 -8.13 25.81 -22.24
N ASP A 256 -9.29 26.46 -22.27
CA ASP A 256 -9.38 27.84 -22.72
C ASP A 256 -9.02 28.78 -21.55
N VAL A 257 -7.76 29.23 -21.56
CA VAL A 257 -7.21 30.06 -20.49
C VAL A 257 -7.86 31.45 -20.44
N VAL A 258 -8.50 31.90 -21.52
CA VAL A 258 -9.16 33.21 -21.59
C VAL A 258 -10.52 33.16 -20.92
N SER A 259 -11.28 32.08 -21.11
CA SER A 259 -12.60 31.91 -20.49
C SER A 259 -12.52 31.31 -19.08
N ASP A 260 -11.69 30.27 -18.88
CA ASP A 260 -11.65 29.47 -17.64
C ASP A 260 -10.55 29.90 -16.66
N GLY A 261 -9.65 30.78 -17.10
CA GLY A 261 -8.48 31.21 -16.34
C GLY A 261 -7.36 30.17 -16.29
N CYS A 262 -6.17 30.57 -15.83
CA CYS A 262 -5.00 29.66 -15.75
C CYS A 262 -5.10 28.70 -14.54
N PRO A 263 -5.16 27.38 -14.75
CA PRO A 263 -5.30 26.41 -13.65
C PRO A 263 -4.07 26.33 -12.73
N ILE A 264 -2.95 26.93 -13.11
CA ILE A 264 -1.71 26.95 -12.32
C ILE A 264 -1.67 28.18 -11.38
N SER A 265 -2.32 29.30 -11.74
CA SER A 265 -2.22 30.55 -10.96
C SER A 265 -3.04 30.54 -9.67
N TYR A 266 -4.14 29.77 -9.62
CA TYR A 266 -5.02 29.67 -8.44
C TYR A 266 -4.34 29.06 -7.20
N PHE A 267 -3.28 28.27 -7.37
CA PHE A 267 -2.56 27.62 -6.26
C PHE A 267 -1.65 28.57 -5.48
N ILE A 268 -1.23 29.67 -6.11
CA ILE A 268 -0.34 30.67 -5.51
C ILE A 268 -1.08 31.47 -4.43
N THR A 269 -2.42 31.57 -4.49
CA THR A 269 -3.18 32.52 -3.66
C THR A 269 -3.96 31.91 -2.49
N ASN A 270 -4.31 30.62 -2.51
CA ASN A 270 -5.32 30.06 -1.60
C ASN A 270 -4.89 28.91 -0.65
N ASN A 271 -3.61 28.60 -0.53
CA ASN A 271 -3.13 27.43 0.24
C ASN A 271 -3.05 27.65 1.78
N LYS A 272 -4.15 28.15 2.39
CA LYS A 272 -4.27 28.40 3.84
C LYS A 272 -4.72 27.19 4.67
N GLY A 273 -5.07 26.07 4.05
CA GLY A 273 -5.67 24.91 4.73
C GLY A 273 -4.81 23.64 4.70
N TYR A 274 -3.66 23.64 5.37
CA TYR A 274 -2.91 22.40 5.62
C TYR A 274 -3.37 21.79 6.95
N SER A 275 -4.35 20.89 6.89
CA SER A 275 -4.76 20.10 8.06
C SER A 275 -3.73 18.99 8.30
N SER A 276 -3.00 19.08 9.41
CA SER A 276 -2.13 18.01 9.86
C SER A 276 -3.02 16.80 10.21
N CYS A 277 -2.82 15.66 9.54
CA CYS A 277 -3.37 14.40 10.00
C CYS A 277 -2.73 14.08 11.36
N ARG A 278 -3.43 14.41 12.46
CA ARG A 278 -3.05 13.95 13.80
C ARG A 278 -3.31 12.45 13.87
N VAL A 279 -2.25 11.66 13.73
CA VAL A 279 -2.29 10.27 14.22
C VAL A 279 -2.20 10.36 15.74
N GLY A 280 -3.28 10.01 16.43
CA GLY A 280 -3.31 9.87 17.88
C GLY A 280 -2.38 8.74 18.30
N VAL A 281 -1.11 9.06 18.59
CA VAL A 281 -0.19 8.14 19.25
C VAL A 281 -0.45 8.27 20.74
N THR A 282 -1.22 7.35 21.30
CA THR A 282 -1.23 7.09 22.75
C THR A 282 0.19 6.74 23.18
N ARG A 283 0.89 7.69 23.81
CA ARG A 283 2.18 7.49 24.46
C ARG A 283 1.98 6.58 25.69
N THR A 284 2.20 5.28 25.53
CA THR A 284 2.56 4.43 26.67
C THR A 284 4.05 4.62 26.95
N ALA A 285 4.34 5.45 27.95
CA ALA A 285 5.69 5.67 28.46
C ALA A 285 6.23 4.38 29.10
N ARG A 286 7.05 3.61 28.40
CA ARG A 286 7.98 2.66 29.03
C ARG A 286 9.32 3.35 29.25
N ARG A 287 9.55 3.80 30.48
CA ARG A 287 10.87 4.18 31.00
C ARG A 287 11.84 3.01 30.79
N ARG A 288 12.80 3.14 29.88
CA ARG A 288 14.03 2.35 29.94
C ARG A 288 14.91 2.97 31.02
N ARG A 289 15.10 2.26 32.14
CA ARG A 289 16.14 2.58 33.12
C ARG A 289 17.49 2.30 32.48
N CYS A 290 18.38 3.29 32.56
CA CYS A 290 19.80 3.08 32.40
C CYS A 290 20.28 2.14 33.51
N CYS A 291 20.99 1.08 33.16
CA CYS A 291 21.94 0.43 34.07
C CYS A 291 23.33 0.75 33.52
N GLY A 292 24.06 1.58 34.27
CA GLY A 292 25.51 1.60 34.24
C GLY A 292 26.03 1.07 35.58
N HIS A 293 27.33 0.78 35.59
CA HIS A 293 28.18 0.22 36.66
C HIS A 293 28.11 -1.31 36.75
N THR A 294 29.21 -2.05 36.68
CA THR A 294 30.65 -1.76 36.81
C THR A 294 31.46 -2.53 35.78
#